data_AF-C3R2X7-F1
#
_entry.id   AF-C3R2X7-F1
#
_cell.length_a   1.000
_cell.length_b   1.000
_cell.length_c   1.000
_cell.angle_alpha   90.00
_cell.angle_beta   90.00
_cell.angle_gamma   90.00
#
_symmetry.space_group_name_H-M   'P 1'
#
loop_
_entity.id
_entity.type
_entity.pdbx_description
1 polymer ?
#
loop_
_entity_poly.entity_id
_entity_poly.type
_entity_poly.pdbx_seq_one_letter_code
_entity_poly.pdbx_strand_id
1 'polypeptide(L)'
;MLDKVITIFQYGKPDTSIGDDHSTSILAFPGAEGGGRFTTGGRGGEIYRVTTLADYNKNETPIEGSLRYGIEKSNQPRTIIFDVSGIIELKRGLYLNEYPNLSIIGQTAPGDGITLKNYNFTFNLSKDPAIGAGGSLNAIVRFLRCRPGDQFADYGEDAIGGRYFKDAIIDHITAGWSVDETLTFYGVQNFTAQWCIASESMNLSNHAKGAHGYGAMFSGDNASFHHILLAHHGSRCPRISDLSAPGTQESYDFTGYFDVRNNVYYNWSGRGQGSYGGKYAAFNLTNCYYKPGPATGTNNRSYRILSSDPTARAYINGNYVLGNTGVTADNWTEGVWGQFDSSLGTVPEAEKQAMKMADYQPFSKLTSHTAEQAYDKVLEYAGASLRRDVIDQRIVREVKNGTYTYIGSKPEEDGKAKQPGIIDTVSDTEGYIKVKSLNPWPDTDGDGIPDIWEEAYGLNPNDPSDAQKISSSVDPNGRYPNIEVYFHNLVQHIIYYQNQGGIVMEKK
;
A
#
# COMPACT_ATOMS: atom_id res chain seq x y z
N MET A 1 -15.59 -23.79 -39.58
CA MET A 1 -15.33 -23.68 -38.13
C MET A 1 -14.39 -22.51 -37.97
N LEU A 2 -14.86 -21.41 -37.39
CA LEU A 2 -13.98 -20.29 -37.04
C LEU A 2 -13.24 -20.72 -35.78
N ASP A 3 -11.93 -20.94 -35.92
CA ASP A 3 -11.01 -21.06 -34.79
C ASP A 3 -11.10 -19.76 -33.99
N LYS A 4 -12.01 -19.72 -33.01
CA LYS A 4 -11.95 -18.73 -31.95
C LYS A 4 -10.68 -19.09 -31.18
N VAL A 5 -9.59 -18.39 -31.47
CA VAL A 5 -8.54 -18.17 -30.50
C VAL A 5 -9.21 -17.41 -29.36
N ILE A 6 -9.78 -18.13 -28.41
CA ILE A 6 -10.13 -17.53 -27.14
C ILE A 6 -8.78 -17.18 -26.55
N THR A 7 -8.48 -15.89 -26.42
CA THR A 7 -7.35 -15.39 -25.65
C THR A 7 -7.63 -15.66 -24.18
N ILE A 8 -7.70 -16.94 -23.78
CA ILE A 8 -7.90 -17.39 -22.40
C ILE A 8 -6.69 -16.95 -21.57
N PHE A 9 -5.52 -16.90 -22.20
CA PHE A 9 -4.24 -16.62 -21.56
C PHE A 9 -3.69 -15.30 -22.04
N GLN A 10 -4.24 -14.19 -21.54
CA GLN A 10 -3.64 -12.87 -21.78
C GLN A 10 -2.17 -12.83 -21.33
N TYR A 11 -1.75 -13.70 -20.40
CA TYR A 11 -0.44 -13.65 -19.73
C TYR A 11 0.41 -14.92 -19.84
N GLY A 12 -0.01 -15.89 -20.67
CA GLY A 12 0.72 -17.15 -20.90
C GLY A 12 0.50 -18.23 -19.83
N LYS A 13 1.26 -19.32 -19.93
CA LYS A 13 1.24 -20.44 -18.98
C LYS A 13 1.61 -19.94 -17.56
N PRO A 14 0.95 -20.42 -16.49
CA PRO A 14 1.35 -20.15 -15.12
C PRO A 14 2.83 -20.45 -14.90
N ASP A 15 3.54 -19.46 -14.35
CA ASP A 15 4.95 -19.58 -13.99
C ASP A 15 5.20 -18.96 -12.61
N THR A 16 5.16 -19.80 -11.59
CA THR A 16 5.45 -19.41 -10.20
C THR A 16 6.91 -19.06 -9.97
N SER A 17 7.83 -19.43 -10.86
CA SER A 17 9.25 -19.03 -10.72
C SER A 17 9.43 -17.52 -10.91
N ILE A 18 8.47 -16.85 -11.54
CA ILE A 18 8.40 -15.39 -11.60
C ILE A 18 8.03 -14.85 -10.21
N GLY A 19 9.05 -14.40 -9.49
CA GLY A 19 8.91 -13.75 -8.18
C GLY A 19 8.95 -14.68 -6.98
N ASP A 20 9.03 -15.99 -7.16
CA ASP A 20 9.25 -16.93 -6.06
C ASP A 20 10.73 -17.09 -5.70
N ASP A 21 10.98 -17.54 -4.47
CA ASP A 21 12.32 -17.83 -3.94
C ASP A 21 12.36 -19.25 -3.40
N HIS A 22 12.90 -20.17 -4.20
CA HIS A 22 12.91 -21.60 -3.88
C HIS A 22 13.94 -21.96 -2.82
N SER A 23 14.78 -21.00 -2.39
CA SER A 23 15.78 -21.22 -1.34
C SER A 23 15.25 -21.01 0.08
N THR A 24 14.00 -20.54 0.22
CA THR A 24 13.39 -20.19 1.51
C THR A 24 12.10 -20.96 1.78
N SER A 25 11.43 -20.69 2.91
CA SER A 25 10.03 -21.04 3.11
C SER A 25 9.14 -20.44 2.02
N ILE A 26 7.93 -21.01 1.85
CA ILE A 26 6.94 -20.51 0.90
C ILE A 26 6.62 -19.04 1.17
N LEU A 27 6.52 -18.25 0.11
CA LEU A 27 6.18 -16.83 0.23
C LEU A 27 4.67 -16.66 0.43
N ALA A 28 4.26 -15.45 0.83
CA ALA A 28 2.86 -15.06 0.88
C ALA A 28 2.18 -15.24 -0.49
N PHE A 29 2.92 -14.94 -1.55
CA PHE A 29 2.60 -15.21 -2.96
C PHE A 29 3.90 -15.01 -3.76
N PRO A 30 4.04 -15.56 -4.99
CA PRO A 30 5.16 -15.21 -5.85
C PRO A 30 5.21 -13.70 -6.13
N GLY A 31 6.32 -13.06 -5.80
CA GLY A 31 6.50 -11.60 -5.84
C GLY A 31 6.30 -10.89 -4.50
N ALA A 32 6.05 -11.62 -3.40
CA ALA A 32 6.05 -11.05 -2.06
C ALA A 32 7.48 -10.78 -1.58
N GLU A 33 7.75 -9.53 -1.21
CA GLU A 33 9.07 -9.04 -0.80
C GLU A 33 9.02 -8.43 0.61
N GLY A 34 10.19 -8.17 1.19
CA GLY A 34 10.30 -7.46 2.46
C GLY A 34 9.82 -8.26 3.67
N GLY A 35 9.57 -7.56 4.78
CA GLY A 35 9.34 -8.18 6.09
C GLY A 35 8.09 -9.05 6.21
N GLY A 36 7.04 -8.74 5.44
CA GLY A 36 5.78 -9.50 5.39
C GLY A 36 5.77 -10.65 4.38
N ARG A 37 6.90 -10.93 3.70
CA ARG A 37 6.93 -11.89 2.57
C ARG A 37 6.59 -13.33 2.93
N PHE A 38 6.54 -13.69 4.20
CA PHE A 38 6.21 -15.04 4.69
C PHE A 38 4.84 -15.14 5.37
N THR A 39 4.04 -14.07 5.37
CA THR A 39 2.66 -14.12 5.85
C THR A 39 1.87 -15.19 5.09
N THR A 40 1.11 -16.03 5.77
CA THR A 40 0.37 -17.13 5.14
C THR A 40 -1.05 -16.75 4.74
N GLY A 41 -1.62 -15.73 5.40
CA GLY A 41 -2.98 -15.27 5.16
C GLY A 41 -4.00 -16.39 5.35
N GLY A 42 -4.87 -16.57 4.37
CA GLY A 42 -5.92 -17.57 4.32
C GLY A 42 -5.55 -18.91 3.66
N ARG A 43 -4.27 -19.15 3.34
CA ARG A 43 -3.81 -20.36 2.64
C ARG A 43 -4.30 -21.65 3.31
N GLY A 44 -4.82 -22.59 2.52
CA GLY A 44 -5.35 -23.87 3.01
C GLY A 44 -6.68 -23.75 3.76
N GLY A 45 -7.25 -22.54 3.84
CA GLY A 45 -8.50 -22.24 4.52
C GLY A 45 -9.73 -22.29 3.61
N GLU A 46 -10.84 -21.75 4.14
CA GLU A 46 -12.09 -21.60 3.39
C GLU A 46 -11.91 -20.62 2.22
N ILE A 47 -12.51 -20.93 1.07
CA ILE A 47 -12.63 -19.99 -0.04
C ILE A 47 -13.98 -19.30 0.09
N TYR A 48 -13.96 -18.00 0.36
CA TYR A 48 -15.16 -17.19 0.52
C TYR A 48 -15.36 -16.28 -0.69
N ARG A 49 -16.54 -16.37 -1.30
CA ARG A 49 -16.89 -15.61 -2.51
C ARG A 49 -17.73 -14.39 -2.17
N VAL A 50 -17.24 -13.21 -2.54
CA VAL A 50 -18.02 -11.98 -2.51
C VAL A 50 -18.89 -11.92 -3.78
N THR A 51 -20.20 -12.04 -3.60
CA THR A 51 -21.21 -12.07 -4.66
C THR A 51 -22.15 -10.86 -4.65
N THR A 52 -22.01 -9.97 -3.67
CA THR A 52 -22.76 -8.71 -3.60
C THR A 52 -21.88 -7.55 -3.14
N LEU A 53 -22.20 -6.34 -3.63
CA LEU A 53 -21.57 -5.08 -3.21
C LEU A 53 -22.23 -4.48 -1.96
N ALA A 54 -23.28 -5.10 -1.44
CA ALA A 54 -23.99 -4.63 -0.26
C ALA A 54 -23.11 -4.75 1.00
N ASP A 55 -23.30 -3.82 1.94
CA ASP A 55 -22.70 -3.85 3.27
C ASP A 55 -23.77 -3.73 4.36
N TYR A 56 -23.45 -4.12 5.59
CA TYR A 56 -24.37 -4.09 6.74
C TYR A 56 -23.76 -3.44 7.99
N ASN A 57 -24.62 -2.82 8.79
CA ASN A 57 -24.30 -2.25 10.10
C ASN A 57 -24.35 -3.31 11.21
N LYS A 58 -23.75 -3.02 12.37
CA LYS A 58 -23.65 -3.94 13.51
C LYS A 58 -25.00 -4.49 14.00
N ASN A 59 -26.07 -3.71 13.86
CA ASN A 59 -27.42 -4.06 14.31
C ASN A 59 -28.35 -4.48 13.16
N GLU A 60 -27.82 -4.64 11.95
CA GLU A 60 -28.55 -5.15 10.79
C GLU A 60 -28.29 -6.65 10.62
N THR A 61 -29.19 -7.34 9.90
CA THR A 61 -28.97 -8.75 9.54
C THR A 61 -27.69 -8.87 8.69
N PRO A 62 -26.72 -9.73 9.09
CA PRO A 62 -25.53 -9.96 8.28
C PRO A 62 -25.88 -10.45 6.87
N ILE A 63 -25.19 -9.93 5.86
CA ILE A 63 -25.47 -10.21 4.45
C ILE A 63 -24.44 -11.21 3.93
N GLU A 64 -24.82 -12.48 3.80
CA GLU A 64 -23.98 -13.48 3.13
C GLU A 64 -23.73 -13.08 1.66
N GLY A 65 -22.52 -13.35 1.17
CA GLY A 65 -22.00 -12.85 -0.10
C GLY A 65 -21.36 -11.46 -0.03
N SER A 66 -21.46 -10.71 1.08
CA SER A 66 -20.79 -9.41 1.23
C SER A 66 -19.34 -9.56 1.69
N LEU A 67 -18.48 -8.59 1.33
CA LEU A 67 -17.10 -8.53 1.81
C LEU A 67 -17.03 -8.53 3.35
N ARG A 68 -17.87 -7.74 4.01
CA ARG A 68 -17.89 -7.67 5.48
C ARG A 68 -18.22 -9.00 6.10
N TYR A 69 -19.18 -9.74 5.55
CA TYR A 69 -19.51 -11.07 6.05
C TYR A 69 -18.34 -12.03 5.88
N GLY A 70 -17.65 -12.03 4.73
CA GLY A 70 -16.44 -12.83 4.54
C GLY A 70 -15.32 -12.54 5.55
N ILE A 71 -15.22 -11.28 6.00
CA ILE A 71 -14.27 -10.87 7.01
C ILE A 71 -14.74 -11.27 8.42
N GLU A 72 -15.99 -11.03 8.78
CA GLU A 72 -16.47 -11.13 10.17
C GLU A 72 -17.09 -12.50 10.53
N LYS A 73 -17.38 -13.37 9.56
CA LYS A 73 -18.09 -14.64 9.81
C LYS A 73 -17.24 -15.66 10.58
N SER A 74 -15.93 -15.69 10.35
CA SER A 74 -15.09 -16.82 10.74
C SER A 74 -13.71 -16.40 11.23
N ASN A 75 -13.25 -17.06 12.29
CA ASN A 75 -11.87 -17.02 12.77
C ASN A 75 -10.96 -18.08 12.13
N GLN A 76 -11.50 -18.93 11.25
CA GLN A 76 -10.68 -19.87 10.49
C GLN A 76 -9.93 -19.13 9.37
N PRO A 77 -8.77 -19.64 8.93
CA PRO A 77 -8.11 -19.13 7.73
C PRO A 77 -9.11 -19.07 6.56
N ARG A 78 -9.16 -17.93 5.87
CA ARG A 78 -10.01 -17.80 4.68
C ARG A 78 -9.38 -16.95 3.58
N THR A 79 -9.61 -17.36 2.36
CA THR A 79 -9.25 -16.64 1.14
C THR A 79 -10.51 -16.04 0.55
N ILE A 80 -10.61 -14.72 0.59
CA ILE A 80 -11.74 -13.92 0.11
C ILE A 80 -11.46 -13.50 -1.34
N ILE A 81 -12.32 -13.96 -2.24
CA ILE A 81 -12.31 -13.68 -3.69
C ILE A 81 -13.60 -12.96 -4.12
N PHE A 82 -13.62 -12.43 -5.34
CA PHE A 82 -14.71 -11.57 -5.81
C PHE A 82 -15.32 -12.07 -7.13
N ASP A 83 -16.62 -12.33 -7.11
CA ASP A 83 -17.43 -12.61 -8.30
C ASP A 83 -18.09 -11.34 -8.88
N VAL A 84 -18.01 -10.24 -8.12
CA VAL A 84 -18.55 -8.94 -8.48
C VAL A 84 -17.45 -7.90 -8.48
N SER A 85 -17.70 -6.80 -9.19
CA SER A 85 -16.84 -5.62 -9.19
C SER A 85 -17.69 -4.38 -9.06
N GLY A 86 -17.14 -3.35 -8.43
CA GLY A 86 -17.88 -2.13 -8.12
C GLY A 86 -17.40 -1.41 -6.89
N ILE A 87 -18.23 -0.46 -6.48
CA ILE A 87 -18.04 0.29 -5.25
C ILE A 87 -18.83 -0.41 -4.14
N ILE A 88 -18.14 -0.81 -3.08
CA ILE A 88 -18.75 -1.27 -1.84
C ILE A 88 -18.87 -0.04 -0.93
N GLU A 89 -20.10 0.41 -0.74
CA GLU A 89 -20.42 1.51 0.16
C GLU A 89 -20.47 0.98 1.59
N LEU A 90 -19.36 1.14 2.32
CA LEU A 90 -19.29 0.68 3.69
C LEU A 90 -20.28 1.46 4.56
N LYS A 91 -20.87 0.76 5.54
CA LYS A 91 -21.76 1.36 6.55
C LYS A 91 -21.03 1.72 7.85
N ARG A 92 -19.81 1.20 8.03
CA ARG A 92 -18.88 1.47 9.14
C ARG A 92 -17.47 1.05 8.76
N GLY A 93 -16.48 1.42 9.59
CA GLY A 93 -15.11 0.93 9.43
C GLY A 93 -15.04 -0.60 9.28
N LEU A 94 -14.13 -1.07 8.43
CA LEU A 94 -13.90 -2.48 8.17
C LEU A 94 -12.59 -2.90 8.81
N TYR A 95 -12.67 -3.71 9.87
CA TYR A 95 -11.56 -4.06 10.76
C TYR A 95 -11.17 -5.52 10.58
N LEU A 96 -9.86 -5.80 10.54
CA LEU A 96 -9.34 -7.16 10.40
C LEU A 96 -8.93 -7.81 11.73
N ASN A 97 -8.63 -7.01 12.75
CA ASN A 97 -8.05 -7.49 14.02
C ASN A 97 -8.97 -8.43 14.83
N GLU A 98 -10.29 -8.31 14.70
CA GLU A 98 -11.22 -9.21 15.39
C GLU A 98 -11.18 -10.63 14.81
N TYR A 99 -10.92 -10.76 13.50
CA TYR A 99 -10.92 -12.02 12.77
C TYR A 99 -9.63 -12.18 11.95
N PRO A 100 -8.48 -12.48 12.59
CA PRO A 100 -7.20 -12.63 11.91
C PRO A 100 -7.16 -13.89 11.02
N ASN A 101 -6.12 -14.05 10.19
CA ASN A 101 -5.93 -15.15 9.21
C ASN A 101 -6.80 -15.03 7.96
N LEU A 102 -6.48 -14.08 7.09
CA LEU A 102 -7.18 -13.93 5.81
C LEU A 102 -6.29 -13.49 4.66
N SER A 103 -6.72 -13.85 3.46
CA SER A 103 -6.25 -13.28 2.21
C SER A 103 -7.41 -12.59 1.51
N ILE A 104 -7.29 -11.32 1.12
CA ILE A 104 -8.27 -10.62 0.27
C ILE A 104 -7.62 -10.40 -1.10
N ILE A 105 -8.13 -11.10 -2.11
CA ILE A 105 -7.50 -11.22 -3.43
C ILE A 105 -8.29 -10.38 -4.45
N GLY A 106 -8.13 -9.06 -4.41
CA GLY A 106 -8.88 -8.12 -5.24
C GLY A 106 -8.71 -8.31 -6.75
N GLN A 107 -7.61 -8.92 -7.19
CA GLN A 107 -7.37 -9.19 -8.61
C GLN A 107 -8.31 -10.25 -9.21
N THR A 108 -9.07 -10.98 -8.39
CA THR A 108 -10.10 -11.93 -8.86
C THR A 108 -11.37 -11.23 -9.35
N ALA A 109 -11.61 -10.00 -8.88
CA ALA A 109 -12.80 -9.24 -9.26
C ALA A 109 -12.86 -9.03 -10.79
N PRO A 110 -14.02 -9.24 -11.42
CA PRO A 110 -14.18 -8.97 -12.84
C PRO A 110 -14.06 -7.45 -13.14
N GLY A 111 -14.06 -7.09 -14.42
CA GLY A 111 -14.15 -5.68 -14.84
C GLY A 111 -13.01 -4.81 -14.29
N ASP A 112 -13.35 -3.65 -13.72
CA ASP A 112 -12.38 -2.67 -13.18
C ASP A 112 -12.02 -2.90 -11.70
N GLY A 113 -12.54 -3.95 -11.05
CA GLY A 113 -12.21 -4.34 -9.67
C GLY A 113 -13.07 -3.71 -8.57
N ILE A 114 -12.54 -3.67 -7.34
CA ILE A 114 -13.28 -3.25 -6.13
C ILE A 114 -12.76 -1.93 -5.57
N THR A 115 -13.69 -1.04 -5.24
CA THR A 115 -13.41 0.18 -4.47
C THR A 115 -14.23 0.19 -3.18
N LEU A 116 -13.56 0.40 -2.06
CA LEU A 116 -14.18 0.60 -0.75
C LEU A 116 -14.44 2.10 -0.55
N LYS A 117 -15.67 2.45 -0.16
CA LYS A 117 -16.14 3.83 0.02
C LYS A 117 -16.77 4.04 1.40
N ASN A 118 -16.88 5.30 1.83
CA ASN A 118 -17.51 5.84 3.04
C ASN A 118 -16.73 5.72 4.36
N TYR A 119 -16.04 4.61 4.60
CA TYR A 119 -15.32 4.39 5.86
C TYR A 119 -13.96 3.72 5.62
N ASN A 120 -13.10 3.76 6.64
CA ASN A 120 -11.75 3.22 6.59
C ASN A 120 -11.73 1.69 6.45
N PHE A 121 -10.69 1.18 5.78
CA PHE A 121 -10.30 -0.22 5.82
C PHE A 121 -9.05 -0.36 6.70
N THR A 122 -9.13 -1.10 7.80
CA THR A 122 -8.09 -1.04 8.84
C THR A 122 -7.68 -2.40 9.36
N PHE A 123 -6.38 -2.51 9.63
CA PHE A 123 -5.75 -3.72 10.12
C PHE A 123 -5.88 -3.82 11.64
N ASN A 124 -5.74 -2.70 12.36
CA ASN A 124 -5.85 -2.65 13.82
C ASN A 124 -6.05 -1.23 14.39
N LEU A 125 -6.35 -0.21 13.59
CA LEU A 125 -6.62 1.14 14.11
C LEU A 125 -8.03 1.20 14.69
N SER A 126 -8.17 0.67 15.90
CA SER A 126 -9.32 0.86 16.78
C SER A 126 -9.25 2.25 17.43
N LYS A 127 -10.39 2.83 17.81
CA LYS A 127 -10.43 4.06 18.66
C LYS A 127 -9.67 3.88 19.98
N ASP A 128 -9.47 2.63 20.38
CA ASP A 128 -8.59 2.21 21.46
C ASP A 128 -7.40 1.41 20.89
N PRO A 129 -6.22 2.04 20.71
CA PRO A 129 -5.07 1.39 20.09
C PRO A 129 -4.49 0.24 20.94
N ALA A 130 -4.94 0.02 22.18
CA ALA A 130 -4.53 -1.13 22.98
C ALA A 130 -5.33 -2.41 22.62
N ILE A 131 -6.53 -2.27 22.05
CA ILE A 131 -7.35 -3.43 21.66
C ILE A 131 -6.75 -4.06 20.41
N GLY A 132 -6.26 -5.29 20.55
CA GLY A 132 -5.60 -6.03 19.46
C GLY A 132 -4.12 -5.71 19.30
N ALA A 133 -3.55 -4.82 20.12
CA ALA A 133 -2.14 -4.46 20.08
C ALA A 133 -1.23 -5.67 20.38
N GLY A 134 -0.15 -5.81 19.61
CA GLY A 134 0.78 -6.93 19.67
C GLY A 134 0.24 -8.23 19.05
N GLY A 135 -1.02 -8.25 18.59
CA GLY A 135 -1.65 -9.40 17.96
C GLY A 135 -1.05 -9.73 16.59
N SER A 136 -1.08 -11.01 16.23
CA SER A 136 -0.80 -11.44 14.85
C SER A 136 -2.08 -11.31 14.04
N LEU A 137 -2.03 -10.53 12.96
CA LEU A 137 -3.15 -10.38 12.05
C LEU A 137 -3.16 -11.48 11.00
N ASN A 138 -1.98 -11.91 10.55
CA ASN A 138 -1.77 -12.85 9.46
C ASN A 138 -2.66 -12.51 8.23
N ALA A 139 -2.40 -11.36 7.61
CA ALA A 139 -3.25 -10.83 6.53
C ALA A 139 -2.50 -10.56 5.22
N ILE A 140 -3.06 -11.02 4.11
CA ILE A 140 -2.63 -10.67 2.75
C ILE A 140 -3.74 -9.85 2.09
N VAL A 141 -3.46 -8.65 1.59
CA VAL A 141 -4.46 -7.85 0.87
C VAL A 141 -3.87 -7.31 -0.42
N ARG A 142 -4.54 -7.57 -1.55
CA ARG A 142 -4.02 -7.21 -2.88
C ARG A 142 -5.06 -6.57 -3.80
N PHE A 143 -4.62 -5.64 -4.65
CA PHE A 143 -5.40 -5.08 -5.77
C PHE A 143 -6.78 -4.47 -5.40
N LEU A 144 -6.88 -3.84 -4.22
CA LEU A 144 -8.07 -3.07 -3.83
C LEU A 144 -7.86 -1.57 -3.94
N ARG A 145 -8.96 -0.83 -4.02
CA ARG A 145 -8.98 0.62 -3.83
C ARG A 145 -9.68 1.00 -2.55
N CYS A 146 -9.08 1.88 -1.75
CA CYS A 146 -9.67 2.43 -0.53
C CYS A 146 -9.86 3.93 -0.72
N ARG A 147 -11.11 4.37 -0.94
CA ARG A 147 -11.48 5.78 -1.13
C ARG A 147 -12.71 6.11 -0.29
N PRO A 148 -12.53 6.36 1.02
CA PRO A 148 -13.66 6.56 1.93
C PRO A 148 -14.41 7.87 1.65
N GLY A 149 -13.72 8.94 1.29
CA GLY A 149 -14.32 10.25 1.09
C GLY A 149 -14.85 10.87 2.38
N ASP A 150 -15.62 11.93 2.24
CA ASP A 150 -16.04 12.82 3.34
C ASP A 150 -17.57 12.95 3.48
N GLN A 151 -18.32 12.02 2.88
CA GLN A 151 -19.78 12.04 2.90
C GLN A 151 -20.37 12.03 4.32
N PHE A 152 -19.74 11.29 5.23
CA PHE A 152 -20.23 11.11 6.59
C PHE A 152 -19.42 11.94 7.59
N ALA A 153 -20.11 12.80 8.34
CA ALA A 153 -19.48 13.71 9.29
C ALA A 153 -18.85 13.00 10.50
N ASP A 154 -19.21 11.75 10.77
CA ASP A 154 -18.63 10.91 11.83
C ASP A 154 -17.37 10.14 11.36
N TYR A 155 -17.01 10.27 10.09
CA TYR A 155 -15.76 9.76 9.53
C TYR A 155 -14.68 10.83 9.51
N GLY A 156 -13.52 10.51 10.11
CA GLY A 156 -12.37 11.40 10.20
C GLY A 156 -11.04 10.66 10.31
N GLU A 157 -10.97 9.46 9.70
CA GLU A 157 -9.87 8.50 9.86
C GLU A 157 -9.06 8.35 8.56
N ASP A 158 -8.16 7.37 8.55
CA ASP A 158 -7.35 6.98 7.39
C ASP A 158 -8.16 6.29 6.29
N ALA A 159 -7.66 6.24 5.05
CA ALA A 159 -8.24 5.38 4.01
C ALA A 159 -7.90 3.90 4.27
N ILE A 160 -6.61 3.61 4.43
CA ILE A 160 -6.13 2.32 4.88
C ILE A 160 -4.97 2.49 5.86
N GLY A 161 -5.00 1.72 6.95
CA GLY A 161 -3.88 1.72 7.88
C GLY A 161 -3.93 0.72 9.02
N GLY A 162 -2.91 0.79 9.87
CA GLY A 162 -2.72 -0.14 10.98
C GLY A 162 -1.55 0.23 11.88
N ARG A 163 -1.68 -0.06 13.18
CA ARG A 163 -0.60 0.09 14.17
C ARG A 163 -0.56 -1.12 15.10
N TYR A 164 0.62 -1.43 15.64
CA TYR A 164 0.80 -2.41 16.73
C TYR A 164 0.27 -3.80 16.41
N PHE A 165 0.53 -4.31 15.21
CA PHE A 165 0.24 -5.69 14.86
C PHE A 165 1.45 -6.31 14.17
N LYS A 166 1.43 -7.62 14.01
CA LYS A 166 2.44 -8.35 13.25
C LYS A 166 1.84 -9.24 12.16
N ASP A 167 2.71 -9.58 11.21
CA ASP A 167 2.48 -10.54 10.14
C ASP A 167 1.40 -10.08 9.14
N ALA A 168 1.74 -9.14 8.27
CA ALA A 168 0.86 -8.81 7.14
C ALA A 168 1.60 -8.26 5.93
N ILE A 169 0.95 -8.37 4.76
CA ILE A 169 1.44 -7.78 3.53
C ILE A 169 0.29 -7.14 2.75
N ILE A 170 0.54 -5.90 2.30
CA ILE A 170 -0.29 -5.24 1.30
C ILE A 170 0.49 -5.06 0.01
N ASP A 171 -0.15 -5.35 -1.11
CA ASP A 171 0.47 -5.32 -2.44
C ASP A 171 -0.52 -4.73 -3.46
N HIS A 172 -0.09 -3.75 -4.25
CA HIS A 172 -0.95 -3.17 -5.29
C HIS A 172 -2.25 -2.54 -4.77
N ILE A 173 -2.19 -1.87 -3.62
CA ILE A 173 -3.33 -1.11 -3.08
C ILE A 173 -3.29 0.32 -3.62
N THR A 174 -4.45 0.83 -4.04
CA THR A 174 -4.66 2.26 -4.24
C THR A 174 -5.42 2.83 -3.05
N ALA A 175 -4.93 3.91 -2.46
CA ALA A 175 -5.61 4.66 -1.40
C ALA A 175 -5.73 6.13 -1.76
N GLY A 176 -6.86 6.76 -1.44
CA GLY A 176 -7.03 8.19 -1.64
C GLY A 176 -8.29 8.72 -0.98
N TRP A 177 -8.49 10.04 -1.04
CA TRP A 177 -9.67 10.70 -0.47
C TRP A 177 -9.92 10.33 1.00
N SER A 178 -8.85 10.27 1.80
CA SER A 178 -8.92 10.15 3.27
C SER A 178 -9.13 11.50 3.94
N VAL A 179 -9.62 11.48 5.18
CA VAL A 179 -9.72 12.67 6.02
C VAL A 179 -8.46 12.88 6.86
N ASP A 180 -7.83 11.80 7.35
CA ASP A 180 -6.51 11.83 8.01
C ASP A 180 -5.43 11.33 7.02
N GLU A 181 -4.88 10.12 7.16
CA GLU A 181 -3.88 9.58 6.23
C GLU A 181 -4.42 8.66 5.13
N THR A 182 -3.75 8.64 3.98
CA THR A 182 -4.12 7.71 2.90
C THR A 182 -3.60 6.29 3.12
N LEU A 183 -2.32 6.10 3.49
CA LEU A 183 -1.68 4.78 3.55
C LEU A 183 -0.70 4.72 4.74
N THR A 184 -1.21 4.44 5.94
CA THR A 184 -0.42 4.54 7.18
C THR A 184 -0.21 3.19 7.86
N PHE A 185 1.06 2.81 8.07
CA PHE A 185 1.42 1.62 8.84
C PHE A 185 2.69 1.88 9.65
N TYR A 186 2.57 1.83 10.97
CA TYR A 186 3.64 2.24 11.87
C TYR A 186 3.61 1.42 13.16
N GLY A 187 4.77 1.22 13.77
CA GLY A 187 4.91 0.30 14.91
C GLY A 187 4.37 -1.09 14.58
N VAL A 188 4.66 -1.61 13.39
CA VAL A 188 4.26 -2.94 12.91
C VAL A 188 5.45 -3.89 12.88
N GLN A 189 5.23 -5.20 12.90
CA GLN A 189 6.30 -6.19 12.78
C GLN A 189 6.05 -7.22 11.68
N ASN A 190 7.09 -7.67 10.98
CA ASN A 190 6.97 -8.60 9.84
C ASN A 190 5.93 -8.11 8.83
N PHE A 191 6.13 -6.89 8.35
CA PHE A 191 5.18 -6.18 7.51
C PHE A 191 5.79 -5.72 6.20
N THR A 192 5.01 -5.79 5.11
CA THR A 192 5.36 -5.14 3.85
C THR A 192 4.19 -4.34 3.30
N ALA A 193 4.47 -3.10 2.90
CA ALA A 193 3.66 -2.38 1.92
C ALA A 193 4.46 -2.22 0.62
N GLN A 194 3.99 -2.84 -0.46
CA GLN A 194 4.66 -2.84 -1.75
C GLN A 194 3.76 -2.42 -2.91
N TRP A 195 4.32 -1.68 -3.87
CA TRP A 195 3.65 -1.36 -5.15
C TRP A 195 2.31 -0.64 -4.97
N CYS A 196 2.19 0.26 -3.99
CA CYS A 196 0.94 0.97 -3.69
C CYS A 196 0.89 2.39 -4.30
N ILE A 197 -0.32 2.92 -4.51
CA ILE A 197 -0.56 4.35 -4.75
C ILE A 197 -1.29 4.88 -3.52
N ALA A 198 -0.82 6.00 -2.98
CA ALA A 198 -1.54 6.85 -2.04
C ALA A 198 -1.62 8.25 -2.65
N SER A 199 -2.82 8.79 -2.83
CA SER A 199 -2.98 10.08 -3.47
C SER A 199 -4.19 10.87 -3.00
N GLU A 200 -4.09 12.20 -3.04
CA GLU A 200 -5.22 13.11 -2.79
C GLU A 200 -5.88 12.88 -1.43
N SER A 201 -5.11 13.11 -0.36
CA SER A 201 -5.72 13.30 0.97
C SER A 201 -6.49 14.63 1.00
N MET A 202 -7.60 14.67 1.74
CA MET A 202 -8.44 15.86 1.80
C MET A 202 -7.99 16.78 2.93
N ASN A 203 -7.57 17.99 2.59
CA ASN A 203 -6.89 18.89 3.51
C ASN A 203 -7.85 19.52 4.52
N LEU A 204 -8.83 20.32 4.08
CA LEU A 204 -9.81 20.95 4.96
C LEU A 204 -11.12 20.13 5.05
N SER A 205 -11.05 18.85 5.40
CA SER A 205 -12.25 17.98 5.45
C SER A 205 -12.88 17.88 6.85
N ASN A 206 -13.37 16.70 7.24
CA ASN A 206 -14.08 16.44 8.50
C ASN A 206 -13.14 16.30 9.72
N HIS A 207 -11.83 16.52 9.56
CA HIS A 207 -10.87 16.24 10.62
C HIS A 207 -11.01 17.24 11.79
N ALA A 208 -11.09 16.72 13.02
CA ALA A 208 -11.36 17.52 14.22
C ALA A 208 -10.29 18.58 14.53
N LYS A 209 -9.08 18.43 13.98
CA LYS A 209 -7.95 19.36 14.17
C LYS A 209 -7.81 20.41 13.04
N GLY A 210 -8.79 20.51 12.14
CA GLY A 210 -8.69 21.36 10.95
C GLY A 210 -7.87 20.69 9.85
N ALA A 211 -7.00 21.44 9.16
CA ALA A 211 -6.21 20.95 8.04
C ALA A 211 -5.43 19.64 8.36
N HIS A 212 -5.76 18.54 7.69
CA HIS A 212 -5.19 17.21 7.99
C HIS A 212 -5.05 16.26 6.79
N GLY A 213 -4.89 16.79 5.58
CA GLY A 213 -4.71 15.94 4.40
C GLY A 213 -3.30 15.34 4.37
N TYR A 214 -3.10 14.14 4.93
CA TYR A 214 -1.77 13.53 5.07
C TYR A 214 -1.56 12.27 4.22
N GLY A 215 -0.31 12.04 3.81
CA GLY A 215 0.05 10.91 2.95
C GLY A 215 0.14 9.58 3.71
N ALA A 216 1.21 9.42 4.48
CA ALA A 216 1.56 8.15 5.12
C ALA A 216 2.47 8.32 6.34
N MET A 217 2.35 7.41 7.31
CA MET A 217 3.38 7.14 8.32
C MET A 217 3.98 5.75 8.15
N PHE A 218 5.31 5.64 8.26
CA PHE A 218 6.06 4.37 8.14
C PHE A 218 6.98 4.14 9.33
N SER A 219 6.83 3.01 10.02
CA SER A 219 7.83 2.46 10.95
C SER A 219 7.53 1.01 11.34
N GLY A 220 8.47 0.33 11.97
CA GLY A 220 8.25 -1.02 12.48
C GLY A 220 9.52 -1.76 12.85
N ASP A 221 9.40 -3.08 12.95
CA ASP A 221 10.49 -4.04 13.14
C ASP A 221 10.40 -5.15 12.10
N ASN A 222 11.45 -5.38 11.32
CA ASN A 222 11.36 -6.18 10.09
C ASN A 222 10.17 -5.72 9.24
N ALA A 223 10.12 -4.42 8.93
CA ALA A 223 9.08 -3.80 8.12
C ALA A 223 9.66 -3.18 6.84
N SER A 224 8.95 -3.28 5.72
CA SER A 224 9.40 -2.78 4.42
C SER A 224 8.30 -1.95 3.73
N PHE A 225 8.70 -0.79 3.20
CA PHE A 225 7.82 0.17 2.53
C PHE A 225 8.46 0.58 1.21
N HIS A 226 8.04 -0.03 0.10
CA HIS A 226 8.73 0.17 -1.18
C HIS A 226 7.83 0.24 -2.41
N HIS A 227 8.31 0.97 -3.41
CA HIS A 227 7.59 1.17 -4.68
C HIS A 227 6.20 1.79 -4.48
N ILE A 228 6.08 2.70 -3.51
CA ILE A 228 4.86 3.43 -3.19
C ILE A 228 4.90 4.82 -3.83
N LEU A 229 3.84 5.20 -4.54
CA LEU A 229 3.59 6.57 -4.97
C LEU A 229 2.83 7.32 -3.87
N LEU A 230 3.37 8.44 -3.37
CA LEU A 230 2.63 9.43 -2.58
C LEU A 230 2.47 10.71 -3.41
N ALA A 231 1.25 11.09 -3.73
CA ALA A 231 1.00 12.24 -4.61
C ALA A 231 -0.11 13.14 -4.06
N HIS A 232 0.07 14.46 -4.17
CA HIS A 232 -1.02 15.42 -3.86
C HIS A 232 -1.47 15.41 -2.40
N HIS A 233 -0.55 15.59 -1.46
CA HIS A 233 -0.86 15.63 -0.02
C HIS A 233 -0.40 16.93 0.64
N GLY A 234 -1.11 17.33 1.70
CA GLY A 234 -0.75 18.47 2.55
C GLY A 234 0.55 18.25 3.32
N SER A 235 0.82 17.05 3.83
CA SER A 235 2.06 16.70 4.54
C SER A 235 2.22 15.18 4.66
N ARG A 236 3.22 14.73 5.43
CA ARG A 236 3.54 13.31 5.68
C ARG A 236 3.76 12.54 4.37
N CYS A 237 4.75 12.96 3.60
CA CYS A 237 5.15 12.30 2.35
C CYS A 237 6.59 11.73 2.40
N PRO A 238 6.85 10.70 3.20
CA PRO A 238 6.08 10.18 4.33
C PRO A 238 6.53 10.82 5.66
N ARG A 239 5.77 10.64 6.73
CA ARG A 239 6.33 10.77 8.09
C ARG A 239 7.03 9.47 8.47
N ILE A 240 8.32 9.55 8.79
CA ILE A 240 9.12 8.42 9.24
C ILE A 240 8.94 8.30 10.74
N SER A 241 8.19 7.30 11.21
CA SER A 241 8.04 6.98 12.62
C SER A 241 7.48 8.06 13.56
N ASP A 242 7.04 7.59 14.72
CA ASP A 242 6.67 8.39 15.90
C ASP A 242 6.98 7.59 17.16
N LEU A 243 8.23 7.14 17.29
CA LEU A 243 8.64 6.30 18.40
C LEU A 243 8.61 7.07 19.71
N SER A 244 8.13 6.38 20.75
CA SER A 244 8.33 6.80 22.14
C SER A 244 9.82 6.90 22.47
N ALA A 245 10.17 7.69 23.49
CA ALA A 245 11.55 7.80 23.94
C ALA A 245 12.09 6.42 24.40
N PRO A 246 13.36 6.08 24.14
CA PRO A 246 13.96 4.83 24.61
C PRO A 246 13.67 4.56 26.09
N GLY A 247 13.12 3.39 26.39
CA GLY A 247 12.72 2.97 27.74
C GLY A 247 11.30 3.38 28.16
N THR A 248 10.52 3.99 27.27
CA THR A 248 9.12 4.38 27.50
C THR A 248 8.14 3.69 26.54
N GLN A 249 8.65 2.81 25.68
CA GLN A 249 7.84 2.02 24.76
C GLN A 249 6.95 1.04 25.52
N GLU A 250 5.71 0.91 25.04
CA GLU A 250 4.86 -0.22 25.40
C GLU A 250 5.40 -1.51 24.78
N SER A 251 5.08 -2.67 25.36
CA SER A 251 5.57 -3.97 24.88
C SER A 251 5.09 -4.33 23.46
N TYR A 252 4.06 -3.65 22.98
CA TYR A 252 3.46 -3.82 21.64
C TYR A 252 3.87 -2.72 20.65
N ASP A 253 4.73 -1.78 21.04
CA ASP A 253 5.31 -0.78 20.14
C ASP A 253 6.55 -1.38 19.44
N PHE A 254 6.35 -1.91 18.23
CA PHE A 254 7.43 -2.53 17.46
C PHE A 254 8.38 -1.47 16.90
N THR A 255 9.52 -1.32 17.58
CA THR A 255 10.48 -0.21 17.41
C THR A 255 11.84 -0.65 16.84
N GLY A 256 11.85 -1.77 16.12
CA GLY A 256 13.07 -2.35 15.54
C GLY A 256 13.52 -1.64 14.27
N TYR A 257 14.03 -2.42 13.31
CA TYR A 257 14.49 -1.88 12.04
C TYR A 257 13.37 -1.88 11.00
N PHE A 258 13.37 -0.86 10.14
CA PHE A 258 12.49 -0.84 8.98
C PHE A 258 13.15 -0.16 7.79
N ASP A 259 12.63 -0.48 6.61
CA ASP A 259 13.24 -0.14 5.35
C ASP A 259 12.27 0.63 4.46
N VAL A 260 12.66 1.84 4.06
CA VAL A 260 11.89 2.71 3.16
C VAL A 260 12.72 2.93 1.91
N ARG A 261 12.24 2.49 0.75
CA ARG A 261 13.03 2.61 -0.48
C ARG A 261 12.21 2.65 -1.75
N ASN A 262 12.80 3.16 -2.82
CA ASN A 262 12.20 3.12 -4.16
C ASN A 262 10.79 3.71 -4.25
N ASN A 263 10.43 4.60 -3.33
CA ASN A 263 9.15 5.29 -3.32
C ASN A 263 9.23 6.57 -4.16
N VAL A 264 8.09 7.00 -4.70
CA VAL A 264 7.98 8.24 -5.48
C VAL A 264 7.11 9.21 -4.72
N TYR A 265 7.61 10.42 -4.49
CA TYR A 265 6.90 11.48 -3.79
C TYR A 265 6.69 12.65 -4.74
N TYR A 266 5.43 13.08 -4.89
CA TYR A 266 5.05 14.14 -5.82
C TYR A 266 4.11 15.16 -5.20
N ASN A 267 4.37 16.44 -5.47
CA ASN A 267 3.46 17.55 -5.19
C ASN A 267 2.95 17.62 -3.73
N TRP A 268 3.83 17.37 -2.75
CA TRP A 268 3.52 17.66 -1.36
C TRP A 268 3.42 19.17 -1.16
N SER A 269 2.54 19.62 -0.28
CA SER A 269 2.37 21.05 0.01
C SER A 269 3.62 21.66 0.65
N GLY A 270 4.03 22.82 0.14
CA GLY A 270 5.10 23.65 0.72
C GLY A 270 4.72 24.34 2.03
N ARG A 271 3.45 24.23 2.46
CA ARG A 271 2.95 24.66 3.78
C ARG A 271 3.08 23.55 4.83
N GLY A 272 3.07 22.30 4.38
CA GLY A 272 3.35 21.15 5.23
C GLY A 272 4.85 20.91 5.41
N GLN A 273 5.18 19.69 5.82
CA GLN A 273 6.55 19.30 6.12
C GLN A 273 7.18 18.37 5.08
N GLY A 274 6.41 17.90 4.09
CA GLY A 274 6.88 16.88 3.15
C GLY A 274 7.25 15.60 3.91
N SER A 275 8.49 15.13 3.75
CA SER A 275 9.03 14.03 4.56
C SER A 275 9.71 14.54 5.84
N TYR A 276 9.31 13.98 6.99
CA TYR A 276 9.84 14.34 8.31
C TYR A 276 9.70 13.21 9.34
N GLY A 277 10.29 13.35 10.52
CA GLY A 277 10.23 12.37 11.61
C GLY A 277 11.58 11.70 11.83
N GLY A 278 11.58 10.46 12.30
CA GLY A 278 12.77 9.61 12.46
C GLY A 278 13.39 9.69 13.86
N LYS A 279 12.82 10.51 14.76
CA LYS A 279 13.27 10.64 16.14
C LYS A 279 13.34 9.27 16.80
N TYR A 280 14.50 8.96 17.39
CA TYR A 280 14.86 7.67 18.01
C TYR A 280 14.84 6.42 17.10
N ALA A 281 14.46 6.54 15.83
CA ALA A 281 14.33 5.40 14.94
C ALA A 281 15.66 5.00 14.30
N ALA A 282 15.81 3.71 14.01
CA ALA A 282 16.87 3.15 13.18
C ALA A 282 16.28 2.66 11.85
N PHE A 283 16.65 3.25 10.71
CA PHE A 283 16.00 2.95 9.43
C PHE A 283 16.87 3.16 8.19
N ASN A 284 16.45 2.57 7.08
CA ASN A 284 16.96 2.89 5.76
C ASN A 284 15.97 3.82 5.03
N LEU A 285 16.49 4.81 4.30
CA LEU A 285 15.72 5.67 3.38
C LEU A 285 16.50 5.81 2.07
N THR A 286 16.22 4.95 1.09
CA THR A 286 17.13 4.77 -0.06
C THR A 286 16.44 4.76 -1.40
N ASN A 287 17.10 5.31 -2.42
CA ASN A 287 16.63 5.27 -3.81
C ASN A 287 15.18 5.77 -4.01
N CYS A 288 14.68 6.68 -3.17
CA CYS A 288 13.38 7.32 -3.37
C CYS A 288 13.51 8.49 -4.36
N TYR A 289 12.44 8.78 -5.10
CA TYR A 289 12.37 9.85 -6.08
C TYR A 289 11.47 10.99 -5.57
N TYR A 290 12.06 12.16 -5.33
CA TYR A 290 11.39 13.36 -4.85
C TYR A 290 11.16 14.31 -6.02
N LYS A 291 9.89 14.53 -6.36
CA LYS A 291 9.47 15.45 -7.42
C LYS A 291 8.66 16.60 -6.81
N PRO A 292 9.26 17.77 -6.54
CA PRO A 292 8.47 18.93 -6.12
C PRO A 292 7.46 19.29 -7.21
N GLY A 293 6.25 19.65 -6.81
CA GLY A 293 5.16 20.03 -7.70
C GLY A 293 4.66 21.45 -7.44
N PRO A 294 3.61 21.86 -8.17
CA PRO A 294 3.02 23.19 -8.03
C PRO A 294 2.59 23.59 -6.60
N ALA A 295 2.12 22.67 -5.76
CA ALA A 295 1.84 22.93 -4.34
C ALA A 295 3.10 22.99 -3.45
N THR A 296 4.19 22.33 -3.86
CA THR A 296 5.47 22.36 -3.13
C THR A 296 6.11 23.74 -3.19
N GLY A 297 6.01 24.40 -4.34
CA GLY A 297 6.65 25.68 -4.58
C GLY A 297 8.17 25.57 -4.60
N THR A 298 8.86 26.66 -4.23
CA THR A 298 10.32 26.79 -4.37
C THR A 298 11.04 27.01 -3.03
N ASN A 299 10.36 26.82 -1.90
CA ASN A 299 10.99 26.96 -0.59
C ASN A 299 11.90 25.74 -0.28
N ASN A 300 12.50 25.71 0.91
CA ASN A 300 13.38 24.61 1.31
C ASN A 300 12.73 23.21 1.34
N ARG A 301 11.39 23.12 1.36
CA ARG A 301 10.67 21.83 1.26
C ARG A 301 10.75 21.23 -0.15
N SER A 302 11.08 22.01 -1.18
CA SER A 302 11.21 21.53 -2.56
C SER A 302 12.39 20.56 -2.77
N TYR A 303 13.38 20.58 -1.87
CA TYR A 303 14.55 19.71 -1.93
C TYR A 303 14.82 18.93 -0.63
N ARG A 304 13.83 18.87 0.26
CA ARG A 304 13.93 18.12 1.51
C ARG A 304 13.82 16.62 1.24
N ILE A 305 14.82 15.85 1.67
CA ILE A 305 14.75 14.39 1.75
C ILE A 305 14.09 13.98 3.06
N LEU A 306 14.52 14.55 4.19
CA LEU A 306 13.95 14.29 5.51
C LEU A 306 14.24 15.43 6.49
N SER A 307 13.21 15.97 7.14
CA SER A 307 13.38 16.81 8.34
C SER A 307 13.35 15.92 9.59
N SER A 308 14.47 15.78 10.29
CA SER A 308 14.62 14.85 11.42
C SER A 308 15.20 15.51 12.69
N ASP A 309 15.22 14.74 13.76
CA ASP A 309 15.92 15.01 15.02
C ASP A 309 17.32 14.33 15.03
N PRO A 310 18.34 14.88 15.74
CA PRO A 310 19.70 14.32 15.81
C PRO A 310 19.80 12.94 16.47
N THR A 311 18.75 12.47 17.13
CA THR A 311 18.65 11.12 17.70
C THR A 311 18.34 10.04 16.68
N ALA A 312 17.93 10.39 15.46
CA ALA A 312 17.72 9.40 14.40
C ALA A 312 19.02 8.66 14.08
N ARG A 313 18.91 7.39 13.67
CA ARG A 313 20.02 6.60 13.13
C ARG A 313 19.58 6.10 11.75
N ALA A 314 20.16 6.66 10.69
CA ALA A 314 19.64 6.42 9.36
C ALA A 314 20.75 6.08 8.36
N TYR A 315 20.44 5.14 7.47
CA TYR A 315 21.16 4.96 6.22
C TYR A 315 20.36 5.63 5.10
N ILE A 316 20.79 6.83 4.70
CA ILE A 316 20.15 7.66 3.67
C ILE A 316 21.09 7.76 2.48
N ASN A 317 20.70 7.17 1.35
CA ASN A 317 21.56 7.12 0.16
C ASN A 317 20.76 6.92 -1.14
N GLY A 318 21.28 7.45 -2.25
CA GLY A 318 20.75 7.24 -3.60
C GLY A 318 19.39 7.88 -3.86
N ASN A 319 18.87 8.70 -2.94
CA ASN A 319 17.63 9.43 -3.18
C ASN A 319 17.87 10.53 -4.22
N TYR A 320 16.91 10.68 -5.13
CA TYR A 320 16.96 11.63 -6.22
C TYR A 320 15.97 12.77 -5.97
N VAL A 321 16.42 14.02 -6.13
CA VAL A 321 15.59 15.21 -5.99
C VAL A 321 15.57 15.96 -7.31
N LEU A 322 14.44 15.91 -8.01
CA LEU A 322 14.30 16.58 -9.30
C LEU A 322 14.51 18.10 -9.14
N GLY A 323 15.44 18.64 -9.92
CA GLY A 323 15.79 20.06 -9.90
C GLY A 323 16.83 20.47 -8.85
N ASN A 324 17.34 19.54 -8.04
CA ASN A 324 18.44 19.81 -7.11
C ASN A 324 19.56 18.75 -7.20
N THR A 325 20.53 19.00 -8.08
CA THR A 325 21.67 18.09 -8.30
C THR A 325 22.60 18.01 -7.10
N GLY A 326 22.69 19.08 -6.28
CA GLY A 326 23.50 19.10 -5.07
C GLY A 326 22.97 18.11 -4.02
N VAL A 327 21.67 18.17 -3.73
CA VAL A 327 21.02 17.21 -2.80
C VAL A 327 20.99 15.80 -3.37
N THR A 328 20.85 15.65 -4.68
CA THR A 328 20.91 14.33 -5.34
C THR A 328 22.31 13.70 -5.20
N ALA A 329 23.38 14.49 -5.33
CA ALA A 329 24.75 14.03 -5.17
C ALA A 329 25.15 13.81 -3.70
N ASP A 330 24.63 14.62 -2.79
CA ASP A 330 24.81 14.49 -1.34
C ASP A 330 23.47 14.71 -0.62
N ASN A 331 22.82 13.59 -0.30
CA ASN A 331 21.53 13.59 0.38
C ASN A 331 21.58 14.25 1.76
N TRP A 332 22.72 14.26 2.44
CA TRP A 332 22.78 14.58 3.86
C TRP A 332 22.90 16.08 4.14
N THR A 333 23.81 16.77 3.46
CA THR A 333 24.18 18.14 3.85
C THR A 333 22.97 19.09 3.78
N GLU A 334 22.35 19.23 2.61
CA GLU A 334 21.22 20.14 2.40
C GLU A 334 19.85 19.43 2.45
N GLY A 335 19.82 18.13 2.15
CA GLY A 335 18.60 17.32 2.11
C GLY A 335 18.13 16.81 3.47
N VAL A 336 19.01 16.77 4.48
CA VAL A 336 18.71 16.27 5.83
C VAL A 336 19.17 17.24 6.92
N TRP A 337 20.46 17.53 7.04
CA TRP A 337 20.99 18.38 8.11
C TRP A 337 20.60 19.85 7.94
N GLY A 338 20.53 20.34 6.70
CA GLY A 338 19.96 21.65 6.36
C GLY A 338 18.45 21.74 6.54
N GLN A 339 17.78 20.64 6.91
CA GLN A 339 16.32 20.55 7.05
C GLN A 339 15.87 20.44 8.51
N PHE A 340 16.78 20.52 9.48
CA PHE A 340 16.41 20.53 10.89
C PHE A 340 15.41 21.63 11.22
N ASP A 341 14.51 21.31 12.14
CA ASP A 341 13.57 22.30 12.65
C ASP A 341 14.33 23.39 13.42
N SER A 342 13.93 24.65 13.22
CA SER A 342 14.58 25.80 13.85
C SER A 342 14.56 25.75 15.38
N SER A 343 13.60 25.03 15.98
CA SER A 343 13.51 24.85 17.44
C SER A 343 14.68 24.07 18.03
N LEU A 344 15.41 23.29 17.22
CA LEU A 344 16.62 22.58 17.64
C LEU A 344 17.84 23.50 17.79
N GLY A 345 17.77 24.73 17.28
CA GLY A 345 18.90 25.65 17.28
C GLY A 345 20.08 25.10 16.46
N THR A 346 21.30 25.31 16.94
CA THR A 346 22.51 24.80 16.27
C THR A 346 22.81 23.38 16.75
N VAL A 347 22.63 22.41 15.86
CA VAL A 347 23.01 21.02 16.12
C VAL A 347 24.52 20.83 15.93
N PRO A 348 25.26 20.32 16.94
CA PRO A 348 26.70 20.06 16.83
C PRO A 348 27.05 19.09 15.70
N GLU A 349 28.22 19.27 15.09
CA GLU A 349 28.68 18.41 13.99
C GLU A 349 28.81 16.94 14.42
N ALA A 350 29.24 16.68 15.65
CA ALA A 350 29.31 15.32 16.18
C ALA A 350 27.94 14.62 16.23
N GLU A 351 26.87 15.36 16.54
CA GLU A 351 25.50 14.81 16.56
C GLU A 351 24.97 14.56 15.14
N LYS A 352 25.25 15.47 14.20
CA LYS A 352 24.95 15.27 12.78
C LYS A 352 25.58 14.00 12.25
N GLN A 353 26.87 13.81 12.50
CA GLN A 353 27.61 12.62 12.07
C GLN A 353 27.11 11.36 12.76
N ALA A 354 26.71 11.43 14.04
CA ALA A 354 26.14 10.29 14.76
C ALA A 354 24.80 9.80 14.18
N MET A 355 24.09 10.62 13.39
CA MET A 355 22.90 10.16 12.67
C MET A 355 23.22 9.18 11.54
N LYS A 356 24.39 9.33 10.90
CA LYS A 356 24.78 8.55 9.72
C LYS A 356 25.17 7.14 10.13
N MET A 357 24.40 6.17 9.67
CA MET A 357 24.84 4.77 9.72
C MET A 357 25.84 4.48 8.61
N ALA A 358 26.89 3.72 8.93
CA ALA A 358 27.95 3.38 7.97
C ALA A 358 27.48 2.43 6.85
N ASP A 359 26.46 1.62 7.12
CA ASP A 359 25.91 0.61 6.23
C ASP A 359 24.42 0.43 6.54
N TYR A 360 23.67 -0.20 5.64
CA TYR A 360 22.23 -0.46 5.79
C TYR A 360 21.93 -1.17 7.11
N GLN A 361 20.78 -0.88 7.73
CA GLN A 361 20.18 -1.83 8.68
C GLN A 361 19.91 -3.15 7.95
N PRO A 362 19.85 -4.30 8.63
CA PRO A 362 19.28 -5.52 8.07
C PRO A 362 17.95 -5.22 7.38
N PHE A 363 17.65 -5.90 6.28
CA PHE A 363 16.35 -5.82 5.63
C PHE A 363 16.03 -7.15 4.97
N SER A 364 14.76 -7.52 5.00
CA SER A 364 14.26 -8.70 4.30
C SER A 364 14.40 -8.56 2.79
N LYS A 365 14.65 -9.69 2.11
CA LYS A 365 14.92 -9.75 0.66
C LYS A 365 13.85 -9.02 -0.15
N LEU A 366 14.29 -8.17 -1.07
CA LEU A 366 13.44 -7.42 -1.99
C LEU A 366 14.21 -6.99 -3.25
N THR A 367 13.50 -6.48 -4.26
CA THR A 367 14.10 -5.90 -5.47
C THR A 367 14.30 -4.40 -5.32
N SER A 368 15.50 -3.89 -5.59
CA SER A 368 15.78 -2.45 -5.56
C SER A 368 16.17 -1.90 -6.92
N HIS A 369 15.63 -0.74 -7.25
CA HIS A 369 15.95 0.01 -8.45
C HIS A 369 16.81 1.23 -8.11
N THR A 370 17.42 1.87 -9.11
CA THR A 370 17.81 3.29 -8.93
C THR A 370 16.56 4.15 -8.71
N ALA A 371 16.69 5.35 -8.12
CA ALA A 371 15.54 6.22 -7.92
C ALA A 371 14.81 6.58 -9.23
N GLU A 372 15.54 6.78 -10.32
CA GLU A 372 14.97 7.08 -11.64
C GLU A 372 14.23 5.87 -12.24
N GLN A 373 14.80 4.66 -12.15
CA GLN A 373 14.08 3.46 -12.56
C GLN A 373 12.84 3.21 -11.67
N ALA A 374 12.95 3.45 -10.36
CA ALA A 374 11.82 3.35 -9.45
C ALA A 374 10.70 4.31 -9.83
N TYR A 375 11.03 5.53 -10.26
CA TYR A 375 10.05 6.47 -10.79
C TYR A 375 9.25 5.88 -11.96
N ASP A 376 9.92 5.33 -12.96
CA ASP A 376 9.23 4.73 -14.11
C ASP A 376 8.39 3.51 -13.70
N LYS A 377 8.96 2.60 -12.90
CA LYS A 377 8.28 1.37 -12.46
C LYS A 377 7.06 1.66 -11.59
N VAL A 378 7.15 2.59 -10.65
CA VAL A 378 6.04 2.96 -9.78
C VAL A 378 4.91 3.58 -10.58
N LEU A 379 5.21 4.49 -11.52
CA LEU A 379 4.18 5.08 -12.38
C LEU A 379 3.50 4.06 -13.29
N GLU A 380 4.19 2.99 -13.67
CA GLU A 380 3.63 1.96 -14.54
C GLU A 380 2.88 0.88 -13.76
N TYR A 381 3.39 0.41 -12.63
CA TYR A 381 2.91 -0.82 -11.97
C TYR A 381 2.29 -0.61 -10.58
N ALA A 382 2.50 0.52 -9.89
CA ALA A 382 1.92 0.68 -8.55
C ALA A 382 0.39 0.89 -8.56
N GLY A 383 -0.23 0.65 -7.40
CA GLY A 383 -1.67 0.75 -7.15
C GLY A 383 -2.41 -0.50 -7.62
N ALA A 384 -3.74 -0.42 -7.71
CA ALA A 384 -4.56 -1.49 -8.30
C ALA A 384 -4.36 -1.56 -9.84
N SER A 385 -3.14 -1.90 -10.26
CA SER A 385 -2.60 -1.67 -11.60
C SER A 385 -3.03 -2.70 -12.64
N LEU A 386 -3.48 -3.88 -12.22
CA LEU A 386 -4.12 -4.86 -13.12
C LEU A 386 -5.26 -4.21 -13.91
N ARG A 387 -5.99 -3.30 -13.27
CA ARG A 387 -7.12 -2.56 -13.86
C ARG A 387 -7.13 -1.12 -13.40
N ARG A 388 -6.10 -0.33 -13.72
CA ARG A 388 -6.00 1.07 -13.27
C ARG A 388 -7.20 1.92 -13.70
N ASP A 389 -7.88 2.54 -12.74
CA ASP A 389 -9.01 3.42 -13.04
C ASP A 389 -8.58 4.79 -13.55
N VAL A 390 -9.55 5.62 -13.95
CA VAL A 390 -9.27 6.91 -14.58
C VAL A 390 -8.67 7.93 -13.61
N ILE A 391 -8.90 7.77 -12.29
CA ILE A 391 -8.34 8.62 -11.23
C ILE A 391 -6.84 8.32 -11.12
N ASP A 392 -6.47 7.05 -10.94
CA ASP A 392 -5.06 6.65 -10.86
C ASP A 392 -4.31 6.96 -12.17
N GLN A 393 -4.97 6.81 -13.33
CA GLN A 393 -4.41 7.23 -14.62
C GLN A 393 -4.17 8.75 -14.69
N ARG A 394 -5.07 9.55 -14.11
CA ARG A 394 -4.89 11.01 -14.00
C ARG A 394 -3.73 11.34 -13.07
N ILE A 395 -3.66 10.74 -11.88
CA ILE A 395 -2.57 10.96 -10.92
C ILE A 395 -1.23 10.61 -11.57
N VAL A 396 -1.10 9.45 -12.22
CA VAL A 396 0.14 9.07 -12.91
C VAL A 396 0.52 10.06 -14.02
N ARG A 397 -0.46 10.56 -14.79
CA ARG A 397 -0.24 11.58 -15.82
C ARG A 397 0.22 12.91 -15.23
N GLU A 398 -0.37 13.33 -14.12
CA GLU A 398 -0.01 14.53 -13.38
C GLU A 398 1.40 14.45 -12.82
N VAL A 399 1.75 13.31 -12.19
CA VAL A 399 3.11 13.05 -11.71
C VAL A 399 4.08 13.10 -12.89
N LYS A 400 3.77 12.46 -14.02
CA LYS A 400 4.63 12.46 -15.22
C LYS A 400 4.88 13.88 -15.74
N ASN A 401 3.81 14.66 -15.89
CA ASN A 401 3.85 15.98 -16.49
C ASN A 401 4.28 17.10 -15.53
N GLY A 402 4.31 16.83 -14.22
CA GLY A 402 4.53 17.89 -13.21
C GLY A 402 3.35 18.87 -13.12
N THR A 403 2.12 18.37 -13.34
CA THR A 403 0.88 19.16 -13.34
C THR A 403 -0.07 18.74 -12.22
N TYR A 404 -1.22 19.41 -12.14
CA TYR A 404 -2.34 19.07 -11.26
C TYR A 404 -3.64 19.35 -12.01
N THR A 405 -4.74 18.68 -11.64
CA THR A 405 -6.07 18.99 -12.19
C THR A 405 -6.93 19.79 -11.20
N TYR A 406 -6.92 19.39 -9.92
CA TYR A 406 -7.87 19.91 -8.93
C TYR A 406 -7.22 20.83 -7.89
N ILE A 407 -8.04 21.65 -7.23
CA ILE A 407 -7.67 22.55 -6.14
C ILE A 407 -8.83 22.53 -5.14
N GLY A 408 -8.52 22.57 -3.84
CA GLY A 408 -9.50 22.61 -2.76
C GLY A 408 -10.55 23.71 -2.91
N SER A 409 -11.82 23.41 -2.62
CA SER A 409 -12.92 24.38 -2.70
C SER A 409 -13.07 25.26 -1.45
N LYS A 410 -12.61 24.82 -0.27
CA LYS A 410 -12.90 25.49 0.99
C LYS A 410 -12.02 26.74 1.19
N PRO A 411 -12.50 27.74 1.95
CA PRO A 411 -11.68 28.91 2.28
C PRO A 411 -10.56 28.51 3.24
N GLU A 412 -9.35 28.99 2.95
CA GLU A 412 -8.20 28.84 3.84
C GLU A 412 -8.40 29.73 5.09
N GLU A 413 -8.03 29.22 6.27
CA GLU A 413 -8.29 29.87 7.58
C GLU A 413 -7.68 31.28 7.70
N ASP A 414 -6.65 31.60 6.92
CA ASP A 414 -5.86 32.83 7.01
C ASP A 414 -5.88 33.66 5.71
N GLY A 415 -6.81 33.37 4.80
CA GLY A 415 -6.93 34.07 3.51
C GLY A 415 -5.78 33.81 2.53
N LYS A 416 -4.92 32.82 2.80
CA LYS A 416 -3.89 32.39 1.85
C LYS A 416 -4.51 31.84 0.56
N ALA A 417 -3.72 31.84 -0.51
CA ALA A 417 -4.11 31.23 -1.78
C ALA A 417 -4.35 29.73 -1.60
N LYS A 418 -5.24 29.14 -2.39
CA LYS A 418 -5.44 27.68 -2.39
C LYS A 418 -4.22 26.95 -2.95
N GLN A 419 -4.01 25.70 -2.55
CA GLN A 419 -2.83 24.93 -2.94
C GLN A 419 -3.07 24.07 -4.20
N PRO A 420 -2.26 24.24 -5.27
CA PRO A 420 -2.40 23.48 -6.51
C PRO A 420 -2.32 21.96 -6.36
N GLY A 421 -3.40 21.23 -6.64
CA GLY A 421 -3.42 19.78 -6.50
C GLY A 421 -3.62 19.30 -5.07
N ILE A 422 -4.02 20.14 -4.13
CA ILE A 422 -4.44 19.72 -2.78
C ILE A 422 -5.94 19.96 -2.67
N ILE A 423 -6.71 18.90 -2.49
CA ILE A 423 -8.18 18.94 -2.42
C ILE A 423 -8.66 19.08 -0.98
N ASP A 424 -9.89 19.54 -0.76
CA ASP A 424 -10.53 19.65 0.56
C ASP A 424 -11.68 18.65 0.75
N THR A 425 -12.24 18.15 -0.35
CA THR A 425 -13.40 17.26 -0.39
C THR A 425 -13.40 16.44 -1.68
N VAL A 426 -14.08 15.30 -1.70
CA VAL A 426 -14.29 14.52 -2.94
C VAL A 426 -15.01 15.35 -4.00
N SER A 427 -15.83 16.33 -3.62
CA SER A 427 -16.54 17.18 -4.58
C SER A 427 -15.64 18.16 -5.35
N ASP A 428 -14.36 18.28 -4.96
CA ASP A 428 -13.36 19.04 -5.73
C ASP A 428 -12.84 18.28 -6.95
N THR A 429 -13.09 16.97 -7.04
CA THR A 429 -12.51 16.06 -8.03
C THR A 429 -13.54 15.59 -9.07
N GLU A 430 -13.17 14.60 -9.89
CA GLU A 430 -14.12 13.87 -10.72
C GLU A 430 -15.13 13.02 -9.93
N GLY A 431 -14.92 12.85 -8.62
CA GLY A 431 -15.74 12.05 -7.74
C GLY A 431 -15.71 10.56 -8.05
N TYR A 432 -16.60 9.80 -7.41
CA TYR A 432 -16.70 8.35 -7.62
C TYR A 432 -17.20 8.02 -9.02
N ILE A 433 -16.33 7.44 -9.84
CA ILE A 433 -16.67 7.01 -11.19
C ILE A 433 -17.20 5.59 -11.17
N LYS A 434 -18.28 5.35 -11.91
CA LYS A 434 -18.89 4.03 -12.04
C LYS A 434 -17.86 3.04 -12.63
N VAL A 435 -17.50 2.05 -11.83
CA VAL A 435 -16.68 0.89 -12.21
C VAL A 435 -17.39 0.11 -13.32
N LYS A 436 -16.69 -0.22 -14.40
CA LYS A 436 -17.23 -1.13 -15.43
C LYS A 436 -17.16 -2.55 -14.89
N SER A 437 -18.32 -3.15 -14.68
CA SER A 437 -18.42 -4.55 -14.27
C SER A 437 -18.48 -5.47 -15.49
N LEU A 438 -17.92 -6.67 -15.35
CA LEU A 438 -18.04 -7.77 -16.29
C LEU A 438 -18.65 -8.97 -15.55
N ASN A 439 -19.22 -9.90 -16.31
CA ASN A 439 -19.62 -11.18 -15.71
C ASN A 439 -18.36 -11.97 -15.36
N PRO A 440 -18.29 -12.59 -14.17
CA PRO A 440 -17.23 -13.56 -13.87
C PRO A 440 -17.33 -14.74 -14.85
N TRP A 441 -16.20 -15.42 -15.04
CA TRP A 441 -16.19 -16.68 -15.79
C TRP A 441 -16.96 -17.75 -14.98
N PRO A 442 -17.61 -18.72 -15.66
CA PRO A 442 -18.20 -19.87 -14.97
C PRO A 442 -17.17 -20.62 -14.13
N ASP A 443 -17.64 -21.08 -12.98
CA ASP A 443 -16.92 -21.85 -11.97
C ASP A 443 -17.98 -22.79 -11.38
N THR A 444 -17.97 -24.03 -11.86
CA THR A 444 -19.07 -24.99 -11.74
C THR A 444 -19.13 -25.61 -10.36
N ASP A 445 -17.99 -25.84 -9.70
CA ASP A 445 -17.92 -26.39 -8.36
C ASP A 445 -17.71 -25.33 -7.25
N GLY A 446 -17.49 -24.08 -7.64
CA GLY A 446 -17.45 -22.93 -6.76
C GLY A 446 -16.13 -22.74 -6.02
N ASP A 447 -15.06 -23.42 -6.45
CA ASP A 447 -13.77 -23.44 -5.75
C ASP A 447 -12.91 -22.19 -5.95
N GLY A 448 -13.33 -21.27 -6.83
CA GLY A 448 -12.66 -20.00 -7.09
C GLY A 448 -11.73 -20.00 -8.29
N ILE A 449 -11.59 -21.14 -8.97
CA ILE A 449 -10.90 -21.28 -10.25
C ILE A 449 -11.96 -21.40 -11.35
N PRO A 450 -11.90 -20.60 -12.43
CA PRO A 450 -12.84 -20.77 -13.54
C PRO A 450 -12.66 -22.09 -14.28
N ASP A 451 -13.77 -22.73 -14.70
CA ASP A 451 -13.79 -24.00 -15.45
C ASP A 451 -12.80 -23.99 -16.62
N ILE A 452 -12.79 -22.87 -17.33
CA ILE A 452 -11.94 -22.64 -18.51
C ILE A 452 -10.44 -22.66 -18.19
N TRP A 453 -10.04 -22.23 -17.00
CA TRP A 453 -8.66 -22.28 -16.54
C TRP A 453 -8.30 -23.69 -16.09
N GLU A 454 -9.21 -24.34 -15.37
CA GLU A 454 -9.04 -25.73 -14.92
C GLU A 454 -8.84 -26.70 -16.08
N GLU A 455 -9.74 -26.67 -17.07
CA GLU A 455 -9.67 -27.51 -18.28
C GLU A 455 -8.33 -27.33 -19.01
N ALA A 456 -7.83 -26.08 -19.05
CA ALA A 456 -6.60 -25.78 -19.77
C ALA A 456 -5.33 -26.28 -19.07
N TYR A 457 -5.37 -26.46 -17.74
CA TYR A 457 -4.22 -26.94 -16.95
C TYR A 457 -4.43 -28.34 -16.34
N GLY A 458 -5.49 -29.03 -16.76
CA GLY A 458 -5.75 -30.43 -16.44
C GLY A 458 -6.33 -30.65 -15.04
N LEU A 459 -7.03 -29.66 -14.50
CA LEU A 459 -7.88 -29.78 -13.32
C LEU A 459 -9.29 -30.20 -13.71
N ASN A 460 -10.13 -30.52 -12.72
CA ASN A 460 -11.48 -31.02 -12.94
C ASN A 460 -12.53 -30.00 -12.46
N PRO A 461 -13.27 -29.34 -13.38
CA PRO A 461 -14.29 -28.33 -13.05
C PRO A 461 -15.50 -28.80 -12.21
N ASN A 462 -15.46 -30.03 -11.72
CA ASN A 462 -16.50 -30.61 -10.88
C ASN A 462 -15.91 -31.19 -9.57
N ASP A 463 -14.63 -30.96 -9.27
CA ASP A 463 -13.96 -31.39 -8.04
C ASP A 463 -13.40 -30.18 -7.26
N PRO A 464 -14.19 -29.59 -6.34
CA PRO A 464 -13.79 -28.36 -5.65
C PRO A 464 -12.64 -28.58 -4.67
N SER A 465 -12.23 -29.85 -4.45
CA SER A 465 -11.08 -30.16 -3.61
C SER A 465 -9.75 -29.92 -4.32
N ASP A 466 -9.75 -29.77 -5.64
CA ASP A 466 -8.51 -29.65 -6.40
C ASP A 466 -7.88 -28.24 -6.36
N ALA A 467 -8.66 -27.17 -6.14
CA ALA A 467 -8.14 -25.82 -5.86
C ALA A 467 -7.06 -25.80 -4.77
N GLN A 468 -7.26 -26.60 -3.71
CA GLN A 468 -6.35 -26.65 -2.55
C GLN A 468 -5.21 -27.67 -2.71
N LYS A 469 -5.22 -28.47 -3.78
CA LYS A 469 -4.14 -29.43 -4.07
C LYS A 469 -2.95 -28.70 -4.71
N ILE A 470 -1.77 -29.25 -4.50
CA ILE A 470 -0.56 -28.86 -5.23
C ILE A 470 -0.41 -29.83 -6.40
N SER A 471 -0.58 -29.34 -7.63
CA SER A 471 -0.50 -30.15 -8.84
C SER A 471 0.73 -29.79 -9.65
N SER A 472 1.58 -30.76 -9.98
CA SER A 472 2.81 -30.53 -10.77
C SER A 472 2.55 -30.08 -12.21
N SER A 473 1.33 -30.30 -12.72
CA SER A 473 0.88 -29.79 -14.03
C SER A 473 0.67 -28.27 -14.02
N VAL A 474 0.28 -27.72 -12.86
CA VAL A 474 -0.07 -26.31 -12.64
C VAL A 474 1.12 -25.55 -12.06
N ASP A 475 1.73 -26.08 -11.00
CA ASP A 475 2.96 -25.58 -10.38
C ASP A 475 4.09 -26.62 -10.51
N PRO A 476 4.94 -26.52 -11.54
CA PRO A 476 6.09 -27.41 -11.70
C PRO A 476 7.04 -27.40 -10.49
N ASN A 477 7.00 -26.34 -9.67
CA ASN A 477 7.83 -26.22 -8.46
C ASN A 477 7.19 -26.88 -7.24
N GLY A 478 5.89 -27.22 -7.30
CA GLY A 478 5.18 -27.98 -6.28
C GLY A 478 5.10 -27.30 -4.92
N ARG A 479 4.96 -25.97 -4.88
CA ARG A 479 4.93 -25.18 -3.64
C ARG A 479 3.56 -24.58 -3.35
N TYR A 480 2.87 -24.10 -4.38
CA TYR A 480 1.63 -23.35 -4.23
C TYR A 480 0.41 -24.22 -4.58
N PRO A 481 -0.70 -24.12 -3.81
CA PRO A 481 -1.98 -24.69 -4.21
C PRO A 481 -2.45 -24.14 -5.56
N ASN A 482 -3.20 -24.94 -6.30
CA ASN A 482 -3.72 -24.58 -7.63
C ASN A 482 -4.41 -23.20 -7.66
N ILE A 483 -5.21 -22.89 -6.62
CA ILE A 483 -5.90 -21.61 -6.47
C ILE A 483 -4.93 -20.41 -6.37
N GLU A 484 -3.81 -20.56 -5.66
CA GLU A 484 -2.81 -19.50 -5.53
C GLU A 484 -1.99 -19.32 -6.82
N VAL A 485 -1.78 -20.42 -7.55
CA VAL A 485 -1.15 -20.37 -8.88
C VAL A 485 -2.05 -19.64 -9.87
N TYR A 486 -3.36 -19.87 -9.82
CA TYR A 486 -4.34 -19.10 -10.58
C TYR A 486 -4.26 -17.60 -10.23
N PHE A 487 -4.27 -17.23 -8.95
CA PHE A 487 -4.14 -15.82 -8.54
C PHE A 487 -2.85 -15.16 -9.03
N HIS A 488 -1.74 -15.89 -9.01
CA HIS A 488 -0.47 -15.43 -9.57
C HIS A 488 -0.55 -15.28 -11.08
N ASN A 489 -1.14 -16.24 -11.80
CA ASN A 489 -1.25 -16.19 -13.26
C ASN A 489 -2.03 -14.95 -13.76
N LEU A 490 -3.02 -14.48 -13.00
CA LEU A 490 -3.74 -13.22 -13.28
C LEU A 490 -2.80 -12.00 -13.33
N VAL A 491 -1.68 -12.02 -12.60
CA VAL A 491 -0.80 -10.86 -12.41
C VAL A 491 0.69 -11.14 -12.69
N GLN A 492 1.08 -12.33 -13.14
CA GLN A 492 2.49 -12.72 -13.30
C GLN A 492 3.27 -11.78 -14.23
N HIS A 493 2.61 -11.22 -15.24
CA HIS A 493 3.19 -10.22 -16.13
C HIS A 493 3.56 -8.93 -15.38
N ILE A 494 2.72 -8.46 -14.45
CA ILE A 494 3.02 -7.31 -13.58
C ILE A 494 4.24 -7.64 -12.72
N ILE A 495 4.24 -8.79 -12.04
CA ILE A 495 5.36 -9.22 -11.18
C ILE A 495 6.68 -9.31 -11.95
N TYR A 496 6.64 -9.78 -13.19
CA TYR A 496 7.80 -9.83 -14.06
C TYR A 496 8.29 -8.42 -14.43
N TYR A 497 7.43 -7.60 -15.04
CA TYR A 497 7.84 -6.32 -15.60
C TYR A 497 8.14 -5.26 -14.55
N GLN A 498 7.46 -5.28 -13.40
CA GLN A 498 7.73 -4.32 -12.31
C GLN A 498 9.14 -4.46 -11.74
N ASN A 499 9.69 -5.68 -11.73
CA ASN A 499 11.00 -6.00 -11.16
C ASN A 499 12.15 -5.94 -12.19
N GLN A 500 11.83 -5.75 -13.47
CA GLN A 500 12.85 -5.68 -14.52
C GLN A 500 13.81 -4.49 -14.34
N GLY A 501 15.11 -4.76 -14.41
CA GLY A 501 16.16 -3.75 -14.27
C GLY A 501 16.52 -3.43 -12.81
N GLY A 502 15.82 -4.03 -11.85
CA GLY A 502 16.16 -3.99 -10.44
C GLY A 502 17.22 -5.03 -10.07
N ILE A 503 17.82 -4.82 -8.90
CA ILE A 503 18.80 -5.69 -8.27
C ILE A 503 18.14 -6.26 -7.02
N VAL A 504 18.06 -7.59 -6.94
CA VAL A 504 17.60 -8.27 -5.73
C VAL A 504 18.64 -8.06 -4.63
N MET A 505 18.21 -7.52 -3.51
CA MET A 505 19.06 -7.23 -2.36
C MET A 505 18.52 -7.96 -1.13
N GLU A 506 19.43 -8.47 -0.31
CA GLU A 506 19.19 -8.93 1.05
C GLU A 506 20.48 -8.68 1.82
N LYS A 507 20.40 -8.17 3.05
CA LYS A 507 21.58 -8.07 3.89
C LYS A 507 21.69 -9.35 4.71
N LYS A 508 22.74 -10.13 4.43
CA LYS A 508 23.07 -11.37 5.16
C LYS A 508 23.58 -11.09 6.56
#